data_AF-A0A1J4JA89-F1
#
_entry.id   AF-A0A1J4JA89-F1
#
_cell.length_a   1.000
_cell.length_b   1.000
_cell.length_c   1.000
_cell.angle_alpha   90.00
_cell.angle_beta   90.00
_cell.angle_gamma   90.00
#
_symmetry.space_group_name_H-M   'P 1'
#
loop_
_entity.id
_entity.type
_entity.pdbx_description
1 polymer ?
#
loop_
_entity_poly.entity_id
_entity_poly.type
_entity_poly.pdbx_seq_one_letter_code
_entity_poly.pdbx_strand_id
1 'polypeptide(L)'
;MLVLGRCIREIRKVNKGGQSQIPFRESKLTELFRDFFEPSTRQTVTAIIVNISPSTNQFDDTLFSLQFAAEAVECNVKNVDEDSDEEMPIKSIDFDGTDDEENEFDARIFAATEAKIRQAVHEEMADRLRKIQDDYQMQIEQIRTQSAQPYTSKLQQALAQRMQRESKSRELEECKRELQREQQRSAELEKQLLESQQIIEDLRAKYEESEKKKSNLEGNIQKMIEATKALHERHLALQSELEDRTSQIKAHYEKRVKELEDEIARLKKRK
;
A
#
# COMPACT_ATOMS: atom_id res chain seq x y z
N MET A 1 31.05 6.74 17.71
CA MET A 1 30.38 8.03 17.45
C MET A 1 30.12 8.88 18.69
N LEU A 2 30.12 8.31 19.92
CA LEU A 2 29.74 9.06 21.13
C LEU A 2 30.67 10.24 21.48
N VAL A 3 31.99 10.10 21.27
CA VAL A 3 32.97 11.14 21.60
C VAL A 3 32.86 12.35 20.65
N LEU A 4 32.66 12.13 19.35
CA LEU A 4 32.47 13.20 18.37
C LEU A 4 31.17 13.98 18.64
N GLY A 5 30.07 13.28 18.95
CA GLY A 5 28.82 13.92 19.36
C GLY A 5 28.93 14.67 20.69
N ARG A 6 29.82 14.26 21.59
CA ARG A 6 30.14 15.06 22.79
C ARG A 6 30.94 16.31 22.43
N CYS A 7 31.94 16.21 21.56
CA CYS A 7 32.73 17.36 21.11
C CYS A 7 31.84 18.44 20.46
N ILE A 8 30.95 18.05 19.55
CA ILE A 8 30.01 18.97 18.87
C ILE A 8 29.09 19.67 19.87
N ARG A 9 28.55 18.94 20.87
CA ARG A 9 27.72 19.55 21.92
C ARG A 9 28.48 20.56 22.77
N GLU A 10 29.73 20.28 23.11
CA GLU A 10 30.56 21.21 23.87
C GLU A 10 30.98 22.43 23.04
N ILE A 11 31.32 22.26 21.74
CA ILE A 11 31.59 23.36 20.81
C ILE A 11 30.38 24.30 20.71
N ARG A 12 29.17 23.75 20.57
CA ARG A 12 27.92 24.52 20.57
C ARG A 12 27.73 25.34 21.85
N LYS A 13 28.05 24.77 23.02
CA LYS A 13 27.98 25.50 24.30
C LYS A 13 28.99 26.63 24.37
N VAL A 14 30.22 26.39 23.90
CA VAL A 14 31.27 27.42 23.81
C VAL A 14 30.85 28.56 22.88
N ASN A 15 30.28 28.24 21.72
CA ASN A 15 29.77 29.23 20.77
C ASN A 15 28.62 30.09 21.33
N LYS A 16 27.82 29.55 22.25
CA LYS A 16 26.74 30.27 22.95
C LYS A 16 27.22 31.02 24.20
N GLY A 17 28.53 31.15 24.41
CA GLY A 17 29.13 31.91 25.51
C GLY A 17 29.36 31.13 26.80
N GLY A 18 29.19 29.80 26.78
CA GLY A 18 29.59 28.93 27.89
C GLY A 18 31.10 28.69 27.93
N GLN A 19 31.65 28.45 29.12
CA GLN A 19 33.02 27.93 29.26
C GLN A 19 32.94 26.41 29.44
N SER A 20 33.40 25.65 28.44
CA SER A 20 33.50 24.20 28.52
C SER A 20 34.74 23.70 27.78
N GLN A 21 35.41 22.70 28.34
CA GLN A 21 36.57 22.08 27.72
C GLN A 21 36.12 21.04 26.70
N ILE A 22 36.47 21.25 25.42
CA ILE A 22 36.11 20.32 24.35
C ILE A 22 37.04 19.08 24.42
N PRO A 23 36.51 17.85 24.52
CA PRO A 23 37.30 16.64 24.76
C PRO A 23 37.95 16.05 23.50
N PHE A 24 38.69 16.86 22.73
CA PHE A 24 39.33 16.39 21.48
C PHE A 24 40.32 15.24 21.71
N ARG A 25 40.91 15.14 22.91
CA ARG A 25 41.90 14.12 23.28
C ARG A 25 41.31 12.77 23.67
N GLU A 26 39.99 12.64 23.79
CA GLU A 26 39.34 11.38 24.16
C GLU A 26 39.36 10.35 23.01
N SER A 27 39.63 10.77 21.77
CA SER A 27 39.78 9.88 20.61
C SER A 27 40.80 10.43 19.61
N LYS A 28 41.62 9.54 19.03
CA LYS A 28 42.55 9.91 17.94
C LYS A 28 41.83 10.54 16.74
N LEU A 29 40.58 10.15 16.50
CA LEU A 29 39.74 10.72 15.45
C LEU A 29 39.40 12.18 15.75
N THR A 30 38.99 12.49 16.98
CA THR A 30 38.63 13.85 17.39
C THR A 30 39.85 14.75 17.54
N GLU A 31 41.02 14.18 17.82
CA GLU A 31 42.29 14.90 17.83
C GLU A 31 42.70 15.33 16.42
N LEU A 32 42.52 14.47 15.41
CA LEU A 32 42.75 14.82 14.00
C LEU A 32 41.78 15.90 13.51
N PHE A 33 40.53 15.86 13.96
CA PHE A 33 39.52 16.84 13.58
C PHE A 33 39.55 18.14 14.38
N ARG A 34 40.47 18.27 15.35
CA ARG A 34 40.58 19.47 16.17
C ARG A 34 40.71 20.74 15.32
N ASP A 35 41.62 20.70 14.35
CA ASP A 35 41.92 21.85 13.48
C ASP A 35 40.76 22.23 12.54
N PHE A 36 39.77 21.35 12.37
CA PHE A 36 38.56 21.65 11.58
C PHE A 36 37.47 22.35 12.40
N PHE A 37 37.48 22.18 13.72
CA PHE A 37 36.49 22.76 14.63
C PHE A 37 37.03 23.99 15.38
N GLU A 38 38.35 24.10 15.55
CA GLU A 38 39.04 25.25 16.14
C GLU A 38 39.70 26.04 14.98
N PRO A 39 39.25 27.25 14.65
CA PRO A 39 39.76 27.98 13.48
C PRO A 39 41.21 28.42 13.73
N SER A 40 42.17 27.64 13.24
CA SER A 40 43.57 28.01 13.19
C SER A 40 43.87 28.67 11.85
N THR A 41 44.02 30.00 11.81
CA THR A 41 44.58 30.85 10.72
C THR A 41 44.14 30.63 9.26
N ARG A 42 43.35 29.60 8.94
CA ARG A 42 42.88 29.19 7.63
C ARG A 42 41.38 28.94 7.72
N GLN A 43 40.64 29.44 6.74
CA GLN A 43 39.21 29.19 6.60
C GLN A 43 39.01 27.73 6.18
N THR A 44 38.53 26.89 7.09
CA THR A 44 38.20 25.49 6.82
C THR A 44 36.69 25.33 6.65
N VAL A 45 36.27 25.02 5.43
CA VAL A 45 34.86 24.67 5.15
C VAL A 45 34.65 23.19 5.46
N THR A 46 33.82 22.91 6.46
CA THR A 46 33.51 21.53 6.87
C THR A 46 32.11 21.14 6.40
N ALA A 47 32.01 20.03 5.65
CA ALA A 47 30.73 19.44 5.23
C ALA A 47 30.57 18.04 5.86
N ILE A 48 29.40 17.79 6.46
CA ILE A 48 29.07 16.50 7.07
C ILE A 48 27.96 15.85 6.24
N ILE A 49 28.21 14.65 5.72
CA ILE A 49 27.22 13.86 4.99
C ILE A 49 26.65 12.83 5.96
N VAL A 50 25.34 12.90 6.20
CA VAL A 50 24.62 12.00 7.11
C VAL A 50 23.80 11.01 6.29
N ASN A 51 24.17 9.73 6.37
CA ASN A 51 23.45 8.66 5.70
C ASN A 51 22.36 8.12 6.64
N ILE A 52 21.11 8.13 6.18
CA ILE A 52 19.96 7.65 6.93
C ILE A 52 19.31 6.45 6.24
N SER A 53 18.66 5.58 7.03
CA SER A 53 17.89 4.46 6.52
C SER A 53 16.38 4.74 6.64
N PRO A 54 15.58 4.49 5.58
CA PRO A 54 14.13 4.63 5.63
C PRO A 54 13.43 3.43 6.30
N SER A 55 14.17 2.43 6.77
CA SER A 55 13.59 1.24 7.43
C SER A 55 13.11 1.57 8.85
N THR A 56 11.91 1.09 9.21
CA THR A 56 11.36 1.19 10.56
C THR A 56 12.20 0.45 11.61
N ASN A 57 12.97 -0.56 11.20
CA ASN A 57 13.82 -1.34 12.09
C ASN A 57 15.07 -0.58 12.55
N GLN A 58 15.42 0.51 11.86
CA GLN A 58 16.57 1.36 12.15
C GLN A 58 16.13 2.77 12.57
N PHE A 59 14.90 2.90 13.07
CA PHE A 59 14.32 4.18 13.43
C PHE A 59 15.16 4.91 14.49
N ASP A 60 15.59 4.20 15.55
CA ASP A 60 16.37 4.79 16.64
C ASP A 60 17.75 5.27 16.16
N ASP A 61 18.40 4.51 15.29
CA ASP A 61 19.70 4.87 14.70
C ASP A 61 19.58 6.07 13.73
N THR A 62 18.52 6.09 12.91
CA THR A 62 18.20 7.23 12.03
C THR A 62 17.87 8.48 12.84
N LEU A 63 17.11 8.34 13.93
CA LEU A 63 16.78 9.44 14.83
C LEU A 63 18.04 10.02 15.50
N PHE A 64 18.92 9.16 16.02
CA PHE A 64 20.19 9.58 16.60
C PHE A 64 21.09 10.32 15.58
N SER A 65 21.15 9.81 14.35
CA SER A 65 21.92 10.43 13.25
C SER A 65 21.39 11.82 12.88
N LEU A 66 20.07 11.99 12.86
CA LEU A 66 19.43 13.29 12.59
C LEU A 66 19.62 14.27 13.76
N GLN A 67 19.54 13.82 15.00
CA GLN A 67 19.82 14.66 16.17
C GLN A 67 21.27 15.18 16.14
N PHE A 68 22.23 14.29 15.84
CA PHE A 68 23.62 14.68 15.65
C PHE A 68 23.79 15.72 14.53
N ALA A 69 23.10 15.55 13.40
CA ALA A 69 23.14 16.50 12.29
C ALA A 69 22.64 17.89 12.70
N ALA A 70 21.52 17.94 13.42
CA ALA A 70 20.94 19.18 13.91
C ALA A 70 21.91 19.91 14.88
N GLU A 71 22.57 19.18 15.77
CA GLU A 71 23.58 19.75 16.67
C GLU A 71 24.82 20.27 15.93
N ALA A 72 25.24 19.58 14.87
CA ALA A 72 26.41 19.95 14.08
C ALA A 72 26.21 21.24 13.27
N VAL A 73 25.00 21.49 12.75
CA VAL A 73 24.67 22.73 12.02
C VAL A 73 24.81 23.97 12.91
N GLU A 74 24.52 23.84 14.20
CA GLU A 74 24.65 24.95 15.16
C GLU A 74 26.10 25.22 15.60
N CYS A 75 27.06 24.38 15.21
CA CYS A 75 28.47 24.57 15.48
C CYS A 75 29.08 25.55 14.46
N ASN A 76 28.74 26.83 14.59
CA ASN A 76 29.29 27.87 13.71
C ASN A 76 30.79 28.08 14.00
N VAL A 77 31.66 27.63 13.10
CA VAL A 77 33.07 28.04 13.09
C VAL A 77 33.08 29.42 12.46
N LYS A 78 33.35 30.46 13.25
CA LYS A 78 33.35 31.84 12.76
C LYS A 78 34.30 31.94 11.56
N ASN A 79 33.75 32.13 10.36
CA ASN A 79 34.50 32.60 9.22
C ASN A 79 34.94 34.02 9.58
N VAL A 80 36.25 34.28 9.54
CA VAL A 80 36.74 35.65 9.56
C VAL A 80 36.38 36.19 8.19
N ASP A 81 35.33 37.02 8.12
CA ASP A 81 34.94 37.70 6.90
C ASP A 81 36.11 38.57 6.40
N GLU A 82 36.44 38.41 5.12
CA GLU A 82 37.51 39.08 4.38
C GLU A 82 37.12 40.52 4.02
N ASP A 83 36.84 41.38 5.01
CA ASP A 83 36.62 42.82 4.81
C ASP A 83 37.76 43.64 5.46
N SER A 84 39.00 43.35 5.10
CA SER A 84 40.12 44.27 5.35
C SER A 84 40.85 44.58 4.05
N ASP A 85 40.25 45.48 3.27
CA ASP A 85 40.90 46.24 2.21
C ASP A 85 42.00 47.12 2.81
N GLU A 86 43.17 46.53 3.11
CA GLU A 86 44.40 47.30 3.32
C GLU A 86 45.25 47.20 2.05
N GLU A 87 45.15 48.24 1.22
CA GLU A 87 46.08 48.53 0.12
C GLU A 87 47.52 48.52 0.66
N MET A 88 48.37 47.62 0.16
CA MET A 88 49.82 47.73 0.38
C MET A 88 50.41 48.75 -0.59
N PRO A 89 51.01 49.87 -0.12
CA PRO A 89 51.71 50.77 -1.02
C PRO A 89 53.05 50.15 -1.44
N ILE A 90 53.21 49.97 -2.75
CA ILE A 90 54.48 49.61 -3.38
C ILE A 90 55.45 50.77 -3.16
N LYS A 91 56.56 50.52 -2.46
CA LYS A 91 57.67 51.47 -2.33
C LYS A 91 58.40 51.59 -3.66
N SER A 92 58.27 52.73 -4.34
CA SER A 92 59.18 53.13 -5.41
C SER A 92 60.57 53.37 -4.82
N ILE A 93 61.58 52.77 -5.45
CA ILE A 93 63.00 53.03 -5.19
C ILE A 93 63.42 54.11 -6.19
N ASP A 94 63.69 55.31 -5.70
CA ASP A 94 64.31 56.37 -6.48
C ASP A 94 65.82 56.09 -6.60
N PHE A 95 66.31 55.88 -7.82
CA PHE A 95 67.73 55.86 -8.12
C PHE A 95 68.10 57.19 -8.79
N ASP A 96 68.62 58.10 -7.98
CA ASP A 96 69.25 59.35 -8.41
C ASP A 96 70.66 59.02 -8.92
N GLY A 97 70.91 59.26 -10.21
CA GLY A 97 72.15 58.93 -10.90
C GLY A 97 72.29 59.78 -12.15
N THR A 98 73.24 60.70 -12.07
CA THR A 98 73.56 61.80 -12.97
C THR A 98 74.05 61.39 -14.35
N ASP A 99 74.05 62.39 -15.24
CA ASP A 99 74.81 62.54 -16.49
C ASP A 99 74.19 61.92 -17.76
N ASP A 100 73.76 62.80 -18.68
CA ASP A 100 74.19 62.80 -20.11
C ASP A 100 73.23 63.63 -20.99
N GLU A 101 73.49 64.93 -21.13
CA GLU A 101 72.79 65.84 -22.05
C GLU A 101 73.16 65.66 -23.55
N GLU A 102 73.87 64.60 -23.95
CA GLU A 102 74.25 64.37 -25.35
C GLU A 102 73.62 63.13 -26.02
N ASN A 103 72.76 62.35 -25.34
CA ASN A 103 72.19 61.10 -25.87
C ASN A 103 70.67 61.15 -26.20
N GLU A 104 70.04 62.32 -26.20
CA GLU A 104 68.58 62.43 -26.30
C GLU A 104 68.00 61.97 -27.66
N PHE A 105 68.77 62.11 -28.75
CA PHE A 105 68.33 61.71 -30.09
C PHE A 105 68.36 60.18 -30.28
N ASP A 106 69.43 59.52 -29.85
CA ASP A 106 69.56 58.06 -29.91
C ASP A 106 68.68 57.36 -28.87
N ALA A 107 68.51 57.95 -27.67
CA ALA A 107 67.58 57.44 -26.66
C ALA A 107 66.12 57.46 -27.15
N ARG A 108 65.71 58.50 -27.90
CA ARG A 108 64.35 58.57 -28.50
C ARG A 108 64.16 57.56 -29.63
N ILE A 109 65.16 57.36 -30.49
CA ILE A 109 65.09 56.36 -31.57
C ILE A 109 65.10 54.94 -30.99
N PHE A 110 65.93 54.68 -29.98
CA PHE A 110 66.00 53.40 -29.30
C PHE A 110 64.72 53.11 -28.50
N ALA A 111 64.17 54.10 -27.78
CA ALA A 111 62.89 53.98 -27.09
C ALA A 111 61.73 53.75 -28.07
N ALA A 112 61.72 54.42 -29.23
CA ALA A 112 60.68 54.23 -30.25
C ALA A 112 60.77 52.85 -30.93
N THR A 113 61.98 52.33 -31.16
CA THR A 113 62.18 50.99 -31.72
C THR A 113 61.86 49.90 -30.69
N GLU A 114 62.26 50.09 -29.43
CA GLU A 114 61.88 49.21 -28.32
C GLU A 114 60.36 49.21 -28.09
N ALA A 115 59.69 50.37 -28.15
CA ALA A 115 58.24 50.47 -28.03
C ALA A 115 57.52 49.72 -29.17
N LYS A 116 58.03 49.79 -30.40
CA LYS A 116 57.50 49.02 -31.54
C LYS A 116 57.67 47.52 -31.34
N ILE A 117 58.82 47.07 -30.84
CA ILE A 117 59.07 45.64 -30.55
C ILE A 117 58.15 45.17 -29.43
N ARG A 118 58.02 45.94 -28.33
CA ARG A 118 57.09 45.63 -27.24
C ARG A 118 55.65 45.55 -27.74
N GLN A 119 55.22 46.47 -28.58
CA GLN A 119 53.87 46.46 -29.15
C GLN A 119 53.60 45.24 -30.02
N ALA A 120 54.54 44.88 -30.92
CA ALA A 120 54.42 43.68 -31.74
C ALA A 120 54.40 42.39 -30.93
N VAL A 121 55.25 42.30 -29.88
CA VAL A 121 55.26 41.15 -28.96
C VAL A 121 53.97 41.09 -28.14
N HIS A 122 53.46 42.22 -27.65
CA HIS A 122 52.19 42.26 -26.91
C HIS A 122 51.01 41.85 -27.78
N GLU A 123 50.99 42.25 -29.05
CA GLU A 123 49.94 41.88 -30.00
C GLU A 123 49.96 40.37 -30.29
N GLU A 124 51.15 39.80 -30.56
CA GLU A 124 51.29 38.34 -30.74
C GLU A 124 50.94 37.55 -29.47
N MET A 125 51.35 38.06 -28.29
CA MET A 125 51.08 37.42 -27.01
C MET A 125 49.59 37.51 -26.64
N ALA A 126 48.92 38.59 -27.00
CA ALA A 126 47.47 38.75 -26.85
C ALA A 126 46.71 37.76 -27.74
N ASP A 127 47.12 37.58 -29.00
CA ASP A 127 46.50 36.59 -29.90
C ASP A 127 46.70 35.16 -29.40
N ARG A 128 47.89 34.83 -28.87
CA ARG A 128 48.15 33.52 -28.24
C ARG A 128 47.30 33.30 -27.00
N LEU A 129 47.18 34.30 -26.12
CA LEU A 129 46.34 34.23 -24.93
C LEU A 129 44.86 34.05 -25.28
N ARG A 130 44.39 34.75 -26.32
CA ARG A 130 43.01 34.64 -26.80
C ARG A 130 42.72 33.23 -27.33
N LYS A 131 43.63 32.68 -28.12
CA LYS A 131 43.51 31.32 -28.64
C LYS A 131 43.50 30.26 -27.53
N ILE A 132 44.36 30.42 -26.53
CA ILE A 132 44.39 29.57 -25.34
C ILE A 132 43.07 29.67 -24.58
N GLN A 133 42.52 30.87 -24.41
CA GLN A 133 41.26 31.10 -23.73
C GLN A 133 40.07 30.46 -24.47
N ASP A 134 40.03 30.60 -25.80
CA ASP A 134 39.00 29.99 -26.65
C ASP A 134 39.08 28.45 -26.59
N ASP A 135 40.29 27.87 -26.64
CA ASP A 135 40.50 26.43 -26.51
C ASP A 135 40.05 25.90 -25.14
N TYR A 136 40.35 26.63 -24.06
CA TYR A 136 39.87 26.27 -22.71
C TYR A 136 38.36 26.39 -22.58
N GLN A 137 37.74 27.44 -23.15
CA GLN A 137 36.28 27.58 -23.16
C GLN A 137 35.61 26.44 -23.92
N MET A 138 36.15 26.07 -25.09
CA MET A 138 35.63 24.96 -25.88
C MET A 138 35.75 23.63 -25.12
N GLN A 139 36.85 23.38 -24.41
CA GLN A 139 37.00 22.19 -23.56
C GLN A 139 36.00 22.17 -22.40
N ILE A 140 35.80 23.30 -21.71
CA ILE A 140 34.82 23.41 -20.62
C ILE A 140 33.41 23.11 -21.14
N GLU A 141 33.05 23.65 -22.29
CA GLU A 141 31.74 23.45 -22.89
C GLU A 141 31.53 22.01 -23.37
N GLN A 142 32.58 21.36 -23.89
CA GLN A 142 32.57 19.95 -24.27
C GLN A 142 32.42 19.02 -23.05
N ILE A 143 33.13 19.31 -21.95
CA ILE A 143 32.99 18.58 -20.68
C ILE A 143 31.58 18.77 -20.10
N ARG A 144 31.02 19.98 -20.20
CA ARG A 144 29.68 20.31 -19.71
C ARG A 144 28.59 19.58 -20.50
N THR A 145 28.70 19.53 -21.82
CA THR A 145 27.75 18.81 -22.69
C THR A 145 27.84 17.29 -22.52
N GLN A 146 29.04 16.73 -22.43
CA GLN A 146 29.24 15.29 -22.20
C GLN A 146 28.78 14.83 -20.80
N SER A 147 28.92 15.67 -19.78
CA SER A 147 28.54 15.32 -18.39
C SER A 147 27.06 15.57 -18.08
N ALA A 148 26.41 16.56 -18.71
CA ALA A 148 25.02 16.93 -18.40
C ALA A 148 23.96 16.06 -19.10
N GLN A 149 24.20 15.58 -20.33
CA GLN A 149 23.20 14.80 -21.08
C GLN A 149 22.90 13.39 -20.53
N PRO A 150 23.90 12.56 -20.16
CA PRO A 150 23.61 11.19 -19.71
C PRO A 150 23.02 11.16 -18.29
N TYR A 151 23.34 12.14 -17.44
CA TYR A 151 22.84 12.21 -16.06
C TYR A 151 21.35 12.58 -16.01
N THR A 152 20.92 13.56 -16.82
CA THR A 152 19.53 13.98 -16.90
C THR A 152 18.62 12.89 -17.46
N SER A 153 19.05 12.18 -18.51
CA SER A 153 18.32 11.05 -19.09
C SER A 153 18.16 9.88 -18.12
N LYS A 154 19.25 9.44 -17.45
CA LYS A 154 19.19 8.36 -16.46
C LYS A 154 18.32 8.72 -15.25
N LEU A 155 18.42 9.97 -14.77
CA LEU A 155 17.59 10.45 -13.67
C LEU A 155 16.10 10.48 -14.06
N GLN A 156 15.78 10.97 -15.25
CA GLN A 156 14.41 11.00 -15.77
C GLN A 156 13.85 9.58 -15.93
N GLN A 157 14.67 8.62 -16.39
CA GLN A 157 14.29 7.21 -16.46
C GLN A 157 14.04 6.61 -15.07
N ALA A 158 14.89 6.90 -14.09
CA ALA A 158 14.72 6.42 -12.72
C ALA A 158 13.45 6.97 -12.05
N LEU A 159 13.14 8.25 -12.26
CA LEU A 159 11.90 8.88 -11.79
C LEU A 159 10.66 8.26 -12.45
N ALA A 160 10.71 8.03 -13.77
CA ALA A 160 9.62 7.37 -14.49
C ALA A 160 9.38 5.93 -14.00
N GLN A 161 10.44 5.16 -13.77
CA GLN A 161 10.33 3.82 -13.21
C GLN A 161 9.76 3.82 -11.79
N ARG A 162 10.15 4.80 -10.94
CA ARG A 162 9.60 4.94 -9.60
C ARG A 162 8.10 5.26 -9.64
N MET A 163 7.70 6.21 -10.48
CA MET A 163 6.27 6.52 -10.69
C MET A 163 5.49 5.28 -11.16
N GLN A 164 6.03 4.51 -12.11
CA GLN A 164 5.37 3.28 -12.57
C GLN A 164 5.24 2.23 -11.47
N ARG A 165 6.27 2.03 -10.64
CA ARG A 165 6.22 1.10 -9.50
C ARG A 165 5.17 1.54 -8.48
N GLU A 166 5.08 2.83 -8.23
CA GLU A 166 4.08 3.38 -7.31
C GLU A 166 2.65 3.24 -7.86
N SER A 167 2.43 3.49 -9.16
CA SER A 167 1.14 3.22 -9.83
C SER A 167 0.73 1.76 -9.70
N LYS A 168 1.63 0.83 -10.06
CA LYS A 168 1.38 -0.61 -9.94
C LYS A 168 1.12 -1.05 -8.50
N SER A 169 1.81 -0.44 -7.53
CA SER A 169 1.58 -0.71 -6.12
C SER A 169 0.18 -0.29 -5.69
N ARG A 170 -0.31 0.87 -6.15
CA ARG A 170 -1.67 1.34 -5.87
C ARG A 170 -2.73 0.45 -6.53
N GLU A 171 -2.54 0.10 -7.79
CA GLU A 171 -3.40 -0.83 -8.53
C GLU A 171 -3.48 -2.21 -7.83
N LEU A 172 -2.35 -2.73 -7.34
CA LEU A 172 -2.30 -3.96 -6.58
C LEU A 172 -3.10 -3.86 -5.27
N GLU A 173 -3.00 -2.73 -4.58
CA GLU A 173 -3.70 -2.49 -3.32
C GLU A 173 -5.22 -2.37 -3.52
N GLU A 174 -5.65 -1.71 -4.60
CA GLU A 174 -7.06 -1.67 -5.01
C GLU A 174 -7.59 -3.07 -5.33
N CYS A 175 -6.86 -3.84 -6.14
CA CYS A 175 -7.23 -5.21 -6.49
C CYS A 175 -7.32 -6.12 -5.24
N LYS A 176 -6.42 -5.96 -4.26
CA LYS A 176 -6.49 -6.67 -2.98
C LYS A 176 -7.75 -6.31 -2.19
N ARG A 177 -8.14 -5.03 -2.16
CA ARG A 177 -9.38 -4.59 -1.48
C ARG A 177 -10.62 -5.15 -2.16
N GLU A 178 -10.64 -5.19 -3.49
CA GLU A 178 -11.73 -5.79 -4.26
C GLU A 178 -11.83 -7.30 -4.01
N LEU A 179 -10.69 -8.01 -4.03
CA LEU A 179 -10.63 -9.43 -3.73
C LEU A 179 -11.17 -9.72 -2.32
N GLN A 180 -10.81 -8.91 -1.33
CA GLN A 180 -11.30 -9.06 0.04
C GLN A 180 -12.82 -8.85 0.14
N ARG A 181 -13.37 -7.87 -0.59
CA ARG A 181 -14.82 -7.63 -0.65
C ARG A 181 -15.55 -8.82 -1.29
N GLU A 182 -15.02 -9.36 -2.38
CA GLU A 182 -15.61 -10.54 -3.01
C GLU A 182 -15.49 -11.80 -2.14
N GLN A 183 -14.39 -11.97 -1.40
CA GLN A 183 -14.27 -13.06 -0.42
C GLN A 183 -15.32 -12.96 0.70
N GLN A 184 -15.55 -11.75 1.24
CA GLN A 184 -16.59 -11.53 2.24
C GLN A 184 -17.99 -11.83 1.67
N ARG A 185 -18.27 -11.35 0.46
CA ARG A 185 -19.54 -11.62 -0.23
C ARG A 185 -19.76 -13.11 -0.50
N SER A 186 -18.70 -13.82 -0.91
CA SER A 186 -18.75 -15.28 -1.11
C SER A 186 -19.06 -16.01 0.20
N ALA A 187 -18.44 -15.61 1.31
CA ALA A 187 -18.70 -16.20 2.63
C ALA A 187 -20.13 -15.95 3.12
N GLU A 188 -20.68 -14.75 2.87
CA GLU A 188 -22.09 -14.44 3.18
C GLU A 188 -23.06 -15.29 2.34
N LEU A 189 -22.78 -15.44 1.04
CA LEU A 189 -23.56 -16.29 0.15
C LEU A 189 -23.51 -17.76 0.55
N GLU A 190 -22.34 -18.28 0.93
CA GLU A 190 -22.20 -19.65 1.45
C GLU A 190 -23.04 -19.86 2.72
N LYS A 191 -23.06 -18.88 3.63
CA LYS A 191 -23.90 -18.94 4.83
C LYS A 191 -25.39 -18.99 4.48
N GLN A 192 -25.86 -18.11 3.58
CA GLN A 192 -27.25 -18.11 3.13
C GLN A 192 -27.63 -19.42 2.43
N LEU A 193 -26.70 -20.01 1.68
CA LEU A 193 -26.90 -21.28 1.00
C LEU A 193 -27.03 -22.43 2.00
N LEU A 194 -26.22 -22.44 3.07
CA LEU A 194 -26.33 -23.40 4.17
C LEU A 194 -27.67 -23.27 4.92
N GLU A 195 -28.09 -22.04 5.24
CA GLU A 195 -29.37 -21.77 5.88
C GLU A 195 -30.54 -22.25 5.00
N SER A 196 -30.47 -21.98 3.69
CA SER A 196 -31.48 -22.44 2.74
C SER A 196 -31.51 -23.97 2.61
N GLN A 197 -30.36 -24.64 2.65
CA GLN A 197 -30.28 -26.10 2.65
C GLN A 197 -30.94 -26.71 3.89
N GLN A 198 -30.68 -26.17 5.08
CA GLN A 198 -31.33 -26.62 6.32
C GLN A 198 -32.86 -26.48 6.25
N ILE A 199 -33.36 -25.35 5.75
CA ILE A 199 -34.80 -25.14 5.56
C ILE A 199 -35.39 -26.21 4.62
N ILE A 200 -34.69 -26.55 3.54
CA ILE A 200 -35.13 -27.58 2.60
C ILE A 200 -35.17 -28.97 3.28
N GLU A 201 -34.17 -29.31 4.09
CA GLU A 201 -34.15 -30.56 4.84
C GLU A 201 -35.31 -30.64 5.85
N ASP A 202 -35.57 -29.58 6.60
CA ASP A 202 -36.70 -29.50 7.53
C ASP A 202 -38.05 -29.64 6.82
N LEU A 203 -38.20 -29.00 5.65
CA LEU A 203 -39.41 -29.11 4.82
C LEU A 203 -39.59 -30.53 4.27
N ARG A 204 -38.49 -31.19 3.86
CA ARG A 204 -38.52 -32.59 3.40
C ARG A 204 -38.96 -33.52 4.53
N ALA A 205 -38.42 -33.34 5.75
CA ALA A 205 -38.81 -34.16 6.90
C ALA A 205 -40.30 -33.99 7.25
N LYS A 206 -40.80 -32.74 7.25
CA LYS A 206 -42.23 -32.45 7.45
C LYS A 206 -43.11 -33.07 6.35
N TYR A 207 -42.64 -33.04 5.11
CA TYR A 207 -43.35 -33.66 3.99
C TYR A 207 -43.43 -35.18 4.15
N GLU A 208 -42.33 -35.85 4.51
CA GLU A 208 -42.31 -37.29 4.78
C GLU A 208 -43.24 -37.68 5.94
N GLU A 209 -43.28 -36.89 7.01
CA GLU A 209 -44.19 -37.12 8.13
C GLU A 209 -45.66 -36.99 7.68
N SER A 210 -45.96 -35.99 6.86
CA SER A 210 -47.29 -35.79 6.29
C SER A 210 -47.70 -36.94 5.36
N GLU A 211 -46.80 -37.42 4.50
CA GLU A 211 -47.04 -38.56 3.61
C GLU A 211 -47.30 -39.85 4.41
N LYS A 212 -46.55 -40.11 5.49
CA LYS A 212 -46.84 -41.24 6.40
C LYS A 212 -48.22 -41.13 7.03
N LYS A 213 -48.61 -39.93 7.50
CA LYS A 213 -49.95 -39.69 8.05
C LYS A 213 -51.04 -39.92 7.00
N LYS A 214 -50.84 -39.43 5.79
CA LYS A 214 -51.76 -39.63 4.66
C LYS A 214 -51.91 -41.12 4.33
N SER A 215 -50.82 -41.86 4.20
CA SER A 215 -50.84 -43.30 3.95
C SER A 215 -51.60 -44.08 5.05
N ASN A 216 -51.39 -43.71 6.32
CA ASN A 216 -52.13 -44.31 7.44
C ASN A 216 -53.64 -44.00 7.36
N LEU A 217 -54.02 -42.78 7.02
CA LEU A 217 -55.42 -42.39 6.85
C LEU A 217 -56.06 -43.11 5.66
N GLU A 218 -55.36 -43.23 4.52
CA GLU A 218 -55.81 -43.99 3.36
C GLU A 218 -56.05 -45.47 3.72
N GLY A 219 -55.12 -46.08 4.47
CA GLY A 219 -55.29 -47.45 4.96
C GLY A 219 -56.49 -47.60 5.91
N ASN A 220 -56.75 -46.62 6.77
CA ASN A 220 -57.93 -46.62 7.65
C ASN A 220 -59.24 -46.45 6.86
N ILE A 221 -59.26 -45.55 5.86
CA ILE A 221 -60.40 -45.37 4.97
C ILE A 221 -60.70 -46.67 4.23
N GLN A 222 -59.68 -47.35 3.73
CA GLN A 222 -59.84 -48.63 3.04
C GLN A 222 -60.47 -49.71 3.94
N LYS A 223 -60.01 -49.83 5.19
CA LYS A 223 -60.62 -50.74 6.18
C LYS A 223 -62.09 -50.39 6.45
N MET A 224 -62.42 -49.11 6.55
CA MET A 224 -63.80 -48.65 6.73
C MET A 224 -64.68 -48.98 5.51
N ILE A 225 -64.16 -48.84 4.29
CA ILE A 225 -64.83 -49.23 3.05
C ILE A 225 -65.10 -50.74 3.03
N GLU A 226 -64.13 -51.56 3.43
CA GLU A 226 -64.31 -53.02 3.49
C GLU A 226 -65.33 -53.42 4.56
N ALA A 227 -65.27 -52.81 5.75
CA ALA A 227 -66.23 -53.06 6.82
C ALA A 227 -67.66 -52.66 6.42
N THR A 228 -67.83 -51.52 5.74
CA THR A 228 -69.14 -51.08 5.24
C THR A 228 -69.69 -51.99 4.15
N LYS A 229 -68.84 -52.49 3.23
CA LYS A 229 -69.23 -53.52 2.25
C LYS A 229 -69.68 -54.82 2.92
N ALA A 230 -68.90 -55.35 3.86
CA ALA A 230 -69.26 -56.57 4.58
C ALA A 230 -70.56 -56.42 5.38
N LEU A 231 -70.77 -55.25 6.00
CA LEU A 231 -72.02 -54.93 6.70
C LEU A 231 -73.21 -54.87 5.71
N HIS A 232 -73.01 -54.29 4.53
CA HIS A 232 -74.03 -54.22 3.49
C HIS A 232 -74.41 -55.60 2.96
N GLU A 233 -73.43 -56.47 2.68
CA GLU A 233 -73.67 -57.86 2.29
C GLU A 233 -74.46 -58.63 3.34
N ARG A 234 -74.12 -58.45 4.62
CA ARG A 234 -74.87 -59.05 5.73
C ARG A 234 -76.31 -58.51 5.82
N HIS A 235 -76.51 -57.21 5.58
CA HIS A 235 -77.84 -56.61 5.54
C HIS A 235 -78.68 -57.22 4.41
N LEU A 236 -78.12 -57.37 3.21
CA LEU A 236 -78.80 -58.01 2.08
C LEU A 236 -79.17 -59.47 2.38
N ALA A 237 -78.27 -60.24 2.98
CA ALA A 237 -78.53 -61.62 3.38
C ALA A 237 -79.68 -61.71 4.40
N LEU A 238 -79.65 -60.87 5.44
CA LEU A 238 -80.73 -60.80 6.44
C LEU A 238 -82.06 -60.38 5.83
N GLN A 239 -82.05 -59.45 4.86
CA GLN A 239 -83.25 -59.03 4.15
C GLN A 239 -83.86 -60.20 3.36
N SER A 240 -83.03 -60.96 2.64
CA SER A 240 -83.48 -62.18 1.95
C SER A 240 -84.08 -63.21 2.92
N GLU A 241 -83.42 -63.46 4.06
CA GLU A 241 -83.94 -64.39 5.08
C GLU A 241 -85.30 -63.93 5.65
N LEU A 242 -85.48 -62.62 5.85
CA LEU A 242 -86.75 -62.06 6.32
C LEU A 242 -87.85 -62.18 5.26
N GLU A 243 -87.53 -61.96 3.98
CA GLU A 243 -88.47 -62.15 2.87
C GLU A 243 -88.90 -63.62 2.74
N ASP A 244 -87.95 -64.55 2.86
CA ASP A 244 -88.22 -66.00 2.86
C ASP A 244 -89.10 -66.41 4.03
N ARG A 245 -88.76 -65.98 5.26
CA ARG A 245 -89.58 -66.25 6.45
C ARG A 245 -90.97 -65.65 6.32
N THR A 246 -91.09 -64.44 5.81
CA THR A 246 -92.38 -63.79 5.59
C THR A 246 -93.22 -64.57 4.58
N SER A 247 -92.59 -65.07 3.51
CA SER A 247 -93.25 -65.89 2.48
C SER A 247 -93.70 -67.24 3.05
N GLN A 248 -92.87 -67.90 3.86
CA GLN A 248 -93.23 -69.15 4.56
C GLN A 248 -94.39 -68.94 5.53
N ILE A 249 -94.36 -67.86 6.32
CA ILE A 249 -95.43 -67.51 7.25
C ILE A 249 -96.73 -67.24 6.50
N LYS A 250 -96.69 -66.45 5.41
CA LYS A 250 -97.86 -66.19 4.55
C LYS A 250 -98.43 -67.49 3.99
N ALA A 251 -97.60 -68.35 3.40
CA ALA A 251 -98.02 -69.64 2.86
C ALA A 251 -98.63 -70.56 3.92
N HIS A 252 -98.05 -70.59 5.13
CA HIS A 252 -98.60 -71.33 6.26
C HIS A 252 -99.98 -70.81 6.68
N TYR A 253 -100.16 -69.49 6.81
CA TYR A 253 -101.45 -68.90 7.13
C TYR A 253 -102.48 -69.10 6.02
N GLU A 254 -102.12 -68.95 4.75
CA GLU A 254 -103.01 -69.23 3.61
C GLU A 254 -103.48 -70.68 3.60
N LYS A 255 -102.57 -71.64 3.86
CA LYS A 255 -102.92 -73.04 4.01
C LYS A 255 -103.89 -73.26 5.18
N ARG A 256 -103.62 -72.65 6.33
CA ARG A 256 -104.48 -72.74 7.51
C ARG A 256 -105.86 -72.14 7.27
N VAL A 257 -105.95 -71.02 6.56
CA VAL A 257 -107.22 -70.40 6.15
C VAL A 257 -108.01 -71.36 5.26
N LYS A 258 -107.38 -71.95 4.23
CA LYS A 258 -108.04 -72.96 3.37
C LYS A 258 -108.53 -74.17 4.16
N GLU A 259 -107.73 -74.70 5.08
CA GLU A 259 -108.14 -75.80 5.96
C GLU A 259 -109.38 -75.44 6.79
N LEU A 260 -109.40 -74.24 7.38
CA LEU A 260 -110.55 -73.74 8.16
C LEU A 260 -111.78 -73.48 7.27
N GLU A 261 -111.60 -72.96 6.05
CA GLU A 261 -112.67 -72.78 5.06
C GLU A 261 -113.29 -74.12 4.65
N ASP A 262 -112.46 -75.12 4.38
CA ASP A 262 -112.88 -76.50 4.08
C ASP A 262 -113.62 -77.13 5.27
N GLU A 263 -113.14 -76.91 6.50
CA GLU A 263 -113.78 -77.39 7.72
C GLU A 263 -115.14 -76.72 7.95
N ILE A 264 -115.25 -75.40 7.74
CA ILE A 264 -116.51 -74.67 7.77
C ILE A 264 -117.47 -75.19 6.68
N ALA A 265 -116.97 -75.46 5.46
CA ALA A 265 -117.77 -75.99 4.37
C ALA A 265 -118.30 -77.40 4.68
N ARG A 266 -117.49 -78.27 5.31
CA ARG A 266 -117.92 -79.60 5.79
C ARG A 266 -118.98 -79.50 6.89
N LEU A 267 -118.82 -78.57 7.83
CA LEU A 267 -119.80 -78.34 8.90
C LEU A 267 -121.13 -77.78 8.35
N LYS A 268 -121.09 -76.93 7.32
CA LYS A 268 -122.29 -76.43 6.63
C LYS A 268 -123.07 -77.51 5.87
N LYS A 269 -122.41 -78.56 5.34
CA LYS A 269 -123.06 -79.69 4.65
C LYS A 269 -123.72 -80.73 5.58
N ARG A 270 -123.46 -80.65 6.89
CA ARG A 270 -123.99 -81.58 7.91
C ARG A 270 -125.22 -81.04 8.67
N LYS A 271 -125.67 -79.83 8.36
CA LYS A 271 -126.94 -79.26 8.81
C LYS A 271 -127.93 -79.27 7.65
#